data_AF-A0A9J6GBR8-F1
#
_entry.id   AF-A0A9J6GBR8-F1
#
_cell.length_a   1.000
_cell.length_b   1.000
_cell.length_c   1.000
_cell.angle_alpha   90.00
_cell.angle_beta   90.00
_cell.angle_gamma   90.00
#
_symmetry.space_group_name_H-M   'P 1'
#
loop_
_entity.id
_entity.type
_entity.pdbx_description
1 polymer ?
#
loop_
_entity_poly.entity_id
_entity_poly.type
_entity_poly.pdbx_seq_one_letter_code
_entity_poly.pdbx_strand_id
1 'polypeptide(L)'
;MGMLKRRIMPEDVIINVGKGAKVPAPPPGHRWKEVRHDNTVSWLASWTENVLGQTKYIMLNPSSKLRGEKDVQKYEIARRLKSCIDEIRHNYMKDWKSKDIKVCQRSVALYFIDKLACELVTREKRQDGEEFVVEFDFLGKDSVRYTNAVPVEKRVFKNLELFMENKAPQDNLFDKLSTSTLNKHLNKLMDGLTAKVFRTYNASETLQEQLELLTEADMSLPEKLLAYNRANRAVAVLCNHQRAIPKNFDKQMENLENKIEGKKECIRQCKMEIKQLKSAYNSSRTKKDKQLLDRRKRRLQKLELPAEEAGGASYGQGREQAGRPGDLQA
;
A
#
# COMPACT_ATOMS: atom_id res chain seq x y z
N MET A 1 15.59 -7.95 21.48
CA MET A 1 14.79 -6.92 22.19
C MET A 1 15.15 -6.93 23.67
N GLY A 2 14.89 -5.84 24.41
CA GLY A 2 15.14 -5.77 25.86
C GLY A 2 16.39 -4.99 26.29
N MET A 3 17.21 -4.54 25.35
CA MET A 3 18.34 -3.65 25.65
C MET A 3 17.85 -2.26 26.07
N LEU A 4 18.51 -1.67 27.07
CA LEU A 4 18.19 -0.34 27.57
C LEU A 4 18.58 0.75 26.55
N LYS A 5 17.61 1.57 26.17
CA LYS A 5 17.87 2.85 25.47
C LYS A 5 18.24 3.89 26.52
N ARG A 6 19.47 4.40 26.45
CA ARG A 6 19.97 5.39 27.41
C ARG A 6 19.32 6.76 27.15
N ARG A 7 19.21 7.57 28.20
CA ARG A 7 18.82 8.98 28.06
C ARG A 7 19.89 9.70 27.24
N ILE A 8 19.47 10.43 26.22
CA ILE A 8 20.34 11.28 25.42
C ILE A 8 20.61 12.57 26.19
N MET A 9 21.90 12.87 26.38
CA MET A 9 22.35 14.08 27.06
C MET A 9 22.78 15.14 26.02
N PRO A 10 22.87 16.44 26.39
CA PRO A 10 23.38 17.47 25.49
C PRO A 10 24.74 17.12 24.87
N GLU A 11 25.59 16.43 25.62
CA GLU A 11 26.94 15.99 25.20
C GLU A 11 26.92 14.91 24.11
N ASP A 12 25.75 14.33 23.80
CA ASP A 12 25.55 13.38 22.70
C ASP A 12 25.04 14.07 21.42
N VAL A 13 24.53 15.30 21.55
CA VAL A 13 23.78 15.99 20.49
C VAL A 13 24.68 16.92 19.69
N ILE A 14 24.64 16.74 18.37
CA ILE A 14 25.27 17.60 17.38
C ILE A 14 24.20 18.56 16.85
N ILE A 15 24.45 19.87 16.95
CA ILE A 15 23.58 20.92 16.42
C ILE A 15 24.09 21.34 15.04
N ASN A 16 23.20 21.40 14.05
CA ASN A 16 23.48 21.99 12.74
C ASN A 16 22.66 23.27 12.56
N VAL A 17 23.34 24.38 12.32
CA VAL A 17 22.73 25.71 12.23
C VAL A 17 23.43 26.55 11.17
N GLY A 18 22.75 27.52 10.56
CA GLY A 18 23.37 28.39 9.55
C GLY A 18 24.54 29.19 10.11
N LYS A 19 25.56 29.45 9.28
CA LYS A 19 26.70 30.30 9.66
C LYS A 19 26.19 31.72 9.97
N GLY A 20 26.53 32.24 11.15
CA GLY A 20 26.07 33.56 11.62
C GLY A 20 24.68 33.59 12.26
N ALA A 21 23.93 32.48 12.22
CA ALA A 21 22.68 32.38 12.98
C ALA A 21 22.96 32.12 14.46
N LYS A 22 22.03 32.53 15.33
CA LYS A 22 22.15 32.33 16.78
C LYS A 22 22.14 30.83 17.10
N VAL A 23 23.24 30.35 17.66
CA VAL A 23 23.37 28.96 18.13
C VAL A 23 22.46 28.77 19.36
N PRO A 24 21.64 27.70 19.42
CA PRO A 24 20.83 27.41 20.61
C PRO A 24 21.73 27.10 21.80
N ALA A 25 21.44 27.71 22.96
CA ALA A 25 22.19 27.45 24.18
C ALA A 25 21.85 26.05 24.73
N PRO A 26 22.85 25.26 25.19
CA PRO A 26 22.59 24.04 25.92
C PRO A 26 21.97 24.35 27.30
N PRO A 27 21.34 23.35 27.96
CA PRO A 27 20.90 23.49 29.35
C PRO A 27 22.03 23.94 30.29
N PRO A 28 21.72 24.61 31.41
CA PRO A 28 22.74 25.04 32.37
C PRO A 28 23.62 23.88 32.85
N GLY A 29 24.94 24.09 32.86
CA GLY A 29 25.93 23.08 33.24
C GLY A 29 26.29 22.06 32.16
N HIS A 30 25.70 22.17 30.96
CA HIS A 30 25.92 21.24 29.86
C HIS A 30 26.57 21.89 28.63
N ARG A 31 27.08 21.05 27.73
CA ARG A 31 27.54 21.48 26.40
C ARG A 31 27.00 20.57 25.30
N TRP A 32 26.81 21.12 24.10
CA TRP A 32 26.56 20.30 22.92
C TRP A 32 27.81 19.48 22.58
N LYS A 33 27.60 18.31 21.97
CA LYS A 33 28.69 17.47 21.44
C LYS A 33 29.52 18.24 20.42
N GLU A 34 28.82 18.90 19.50
CA GLU A 34 29.40 19.64 18.39
C GLU A 34 28.35 20.63 17.86
N VAL A 35 28.81 21.79 17.39
CA VAL A 35 28.01 22.73 16.60
C VAL A 35 28.65 22.82 15.23
N ARG A 36 27.87 22.55 14.17
CA ARG A 36 28.32 22.60 12.78
C ARG A 36 27.44 23.47 11.91
N HIS A 37 27.96 23.81 10.75
CA HIS A 37 27.34 24.67 9.75
C HIS A 37 27.36 23.99 8.37
N ASP A 38 26.68 22.85 8.25
CA ASP A 38 26.59 22.06 7.04
C ASP A 38 25.30 22.37 6.28
N ASN A 39 25.44 23.05 5.15
CA ASN A 39 24.33 23.43 4.27
C ASN A 39 23.98 22.35 3.23
N THR A 40 24.67 21.20 3.23
CA THR A 40 24.39 20.07 2.33
C THR A 40 23.35 19.09 2.91
N VAL A 41 23.04 19.23 4.20
CA VAL A 41 22.10 18.37 4.93
C VAL A 41 20.82 19.11 5.32
N SER A 42 19.77 18.35 5.67
CA SER A 42 18.45 18.89 6.04
C SER A 42 18.05 18.65 7.49
N TRP A 43 18.95 18.15 8.33
CA TRP A 43 18.71 17.92 9.75
C TRP A 43 19.22 19.11 10.57
N LEU A 44 18.53 19.38 11.69
CA LEU A 44 18.81 20.48 12.61
C LEU A 44 19.61 20.02 13.83
N ALA A 45 19.36 18.79 14.29
CA ALA A 45 20.15 18.15 15.32
C ALA A 45 20.29 16.66 15.02
N SER A 46 21.36 16.04 15.51
CA SER A 46 21.56 14.60 15.40
C SER A 46 22.27 14.03 16.63
N TRP A 47 22.07 12.75 16.88
CA TRP A 47 22.79 12.00 17.92
C TRP A 47 22.94 10.54 17.50
N THR A 48 23.84 9.81 18.14
CA THR A 48 24.01 8.37 17.90
C THR A 48 23.27 7.59 18.99
N GLU A 49 22.36 6.70 18.62
CA GLU A 49 21.66 5.86 19.61
C GLU A 49 22.48 4.62 19.99
N ASN A 50 22.32 4.15 21.22
CA ASN A 50 23.25 3.19 21.84
C ASN A 50 22.96 1.71 21.57
N VAL A 51 21.82 1.37 20.94
CA VAL A 51 21.40 -0.03 20.74
C VAL A 51 21.98 -0.57 19.43
N LEU A 52 21.88 0.17 18.33
CA LEU A 52 22.41 -0.22 17.02
C LEU A 52 23.52 0.71 16.51
N GLY A 53 23.89 1.73 17.28
CA GLY A 53 24.90 2.71 16.86
C GLY A 53 24.42 3.60 15.72
N GLN A 54 23.11 3.68 15.46
CA GLN A 54 22.59 4.47 14.33
C GLN A 54 22.49 5.94 14.68
N THR A 55 22.74 6.81 13.70
CA THR A 55 22.45 8.24 13.84
C THR A 55 20.96 8.50 13.73
N LYS A 56 20.41 9.27 14.66
CA LYS A 56 19.05 9.80 14.66
C LYS A 56 19.09 11.31 14.42
N TYR A 57 17.99 11.84 13.89
CA TYR A 57 17.93 13.22 13.41
C TYR A 57 16.65 13.91 13.86
N ILE A 58 16.75 15.18 14.21
CA ILE A 58 15.63 16.12 14.22
C ILE A 58 15.63 16.86 12.89
N MET A 59 14.48 16.86 12.24
CA MET A 59 14.27 17.37 10.89
C MET A 59 13.00 18.23 10.85
N LEU A 60 12.89 19.09 9.83
CA LEU A 60 11.68 19.89 9.63
C LEU A 60 10.44 19.02 9.38
N ASN A 61 9.29 19.57 9.76
CA ASN A 61 7.97 18.97 9.56
C ASN A 61 7.71 18.66 8.06
N PRO A 62 6.99 17.57 7.72
CA PRO A 62 6.55 17.28 6.35
C PRO A 62 5.88 18.44 5.60
N SER A 63 5.19 19.35 6.29
CA SER A 63 4.57 20.54 5.68
C SER A 63 5.57 21.65 5.29
N SER A 64 6.84 21.52 5.66
CA SER A 64 7.87 22.49 5.30
C SER A 64 8.18 22.45 3.80
N LYS A 65 8.52 23.60 3.23
CA LYS A 65 8.93 23.75 1.82
C LYS A 65 10.00 22.72 1.41
N LEU A 66 11.06 22.57 2.21
CA LEU A 66 12.17 21.65 1.93
C LEU A 66 11.73 20.18 1.86
N ARG A 67 10.72 19.78 2.64
CA ARG A 67 10.16 18.42 2.61
C ARG A 67 9.21 18.24 1.43
N GLY A 68 8.35 19.22 1.20
CA GLY A 68 7.42 19.22 0.07
C GLY A 68 8.12 19.16 -1.28
N GLU A 69 9.14 19.98 -1.51
CA GLU A 69 9.90 19.99 -2.78
C GLU A 69 10.54 18.63 -3.08
N LYS A 70 11.12 17.97 -2.07
CA LYS A 70 11.67 16.62 -2.23
C LYS A 70 10.59 15.58 -2.53
N ASP A 71 9.40 15.73 -1.95
CA ASP A 71 8.29 14.82 -2.20
C ASP A 71 7.71 14.99 -3.61
N VAL A 72 7.62 16.24 -4.10
CA VAL A 72 7.29 16.53 -5.50
C VAL A 72 8.32 15.91 -6.44
N GLN A 73 9.62 16.14 -6.20
CA GLN A 73 10.69 15.55 -7.01
C GLN A 73 10.62 14.02 -7.05
N LYS A 74 10.30 13.37 -5.92
CA LYS A 74 10.09 11.91 -5.86
C LYS A 74 9.02 11.45 -6.85
N TYR A 75 7.87 12.13 -6.90
CA TYR A 75 6.81 11.78 -7.85
C TYR A 75 7.15 12.16 -9.29
N GLU A 76 7.87 13.27 -9.52
CA GLU A 76 8.34 13.63 -10.87
C GLU A 76 9.34 12.61 -11.44
N ILE A 77 10.22 12.04 -10.61
CA ILE A 77 11.08 10.92 -11.02
C ILE A 77 10.23 9.69 -11.41
N ALA A 78 9.17 9.38 -10.64
CA ALA A 78 8.26 8.28 -10.98
C ALA A 78 7.47 8.54 -12.29
N ARG A 79 7.09 9.79 -12.57
CA ARG A 79 6.46 10.18 -13.84
C ARG A 79 7.43 10.07 -15.02
N ARG A 80 8.71 10.41 -14.84
CA ARG A 80 9.73 10.18 -15.87
C ARG A 80 9.95 8.70 -16.13
N LEU A 81 9.92 7.86 -15.09
CA LEU A 81 9.97 6.41 -15.24
C LEU A 81 8.82 5.90 -16.14
N LYS A 82 7.60 6.42 -15.98
CA LYS A 82 6.44 6.07 -16.83
C LYS A 82 6.74 6.22 -18.33
N SER A 83 7.48 7.26 -18.73
CA SER A 83 7.80 7.49 -20.15
C SER A 83 8.87 6.55 -20.75
N CYS A 84 9.67 5.85 -19.93
CA CYS A 84 10.74 4.99 -20.41
C CYS A 84 10.68 3.55 -19.85
N ILE A 85 9.63 3.21 -19.10
CA ILE A 85 9.48 1.91 -18.44
C ILE A 85 9.50 0.76 -19.46
N ASP A 86 8.87 0.92 -20.62
CA ASP A 86 8.79 -0.14 -21.62
C ASP A 86 10.15 -0.46 -22.25
N GLU A 87 11.00 0.55 -22.43
CA GLU A 87 12.38 0.34 -22.88
C GLU A 87 13.19 -0.40 -21.81
N ILE A 88 13.04 -0.03 -20.54
CA ILE A 88 13.69 -0.74 -19.42
C ILE A 88 13.24 -2.20 -19.36
N ARG A 89 11.94 -2.45 -19.55
CA ARG A 89 11.35 -3.79 -19.62
C ARG A 89 11.93 -4.61 -20.75
N HIS A 90 11.96 -4.05 -21.96
CA HIS A 90 12.57 -4.70 -23.11
C HIS A 90 14.05 -5.05 -22.86
N ASN A 91 14.80 -4.12 -22.26
CA ASN A 91 16.22 -4.32 -21.96
C ASN A 91 16.45 -5.44 -20.95
N TYR A 92 15.71 -5.48 -19.82
CA TYR A 92 15.90 -6.57 -18.86
C TYR A 92 15.43 -7.92 -19.40
N MET A 93 14.40 -7.96 -20.26
CA MET A 93 13.93 -9.19 -20.90
C MET A 93 14.99 -9.78 -21.84
N LYS A 94 15.70 -8.91 -22.56
CA LYS A 94 16.83 -9.30 -23.41
C LYS A 94 18.00 -9.82 -22.56
N ASP A 95 18.29 -9.15 -21.44
CA ASP A 95 19.38 -9.47 -20.52
C ASP A 95 19.22 -10.85 -19.83
N TRP A 96 18.02 -11.43 -19.78
CA TRP A 96 17.81 -12.80 -19.28
C TRP A 96 18.57 -13.88 -20.06
N LYS A 97 18.95 -13.59 -21.30
CA LYS A 97 19.71 -14.51 -22.18
C LYS A 97 21.21 -14.15 -22.22
N SER A 98 21.67 -13.24 -21.37
CA SER A 98 23.07 -12.84 -21.33
C SER A 98 23.97 -14.02 -20.96
N LYS A 99 25.20 -14.02 -21.50
CA LYS A 99 26.25 -14.96 -21.08
C LYS A 99 26.88 -14.57 -19.74
N ASP A 100 26.74 -13.31 -19.34
CA ASP A 100 27.22 -12.82 -18.05
C ASP A 100 26.15 -13.05 -16.97
N ILE A 101 26.44 -13.95 -16.04
CA ILE A 101 25.55 -14.28 -14.91
C ILE A 101 25.17 -13.06 -14.08
N LYS A 102 26.04 -12.05 -13.98
CA LYS A 102 25.77 -10.80 -13.24
C LYS A 102 24.63 -10.03 -13.90
N VAL A 103 24.60 -10.02 -15.23
CA VAL A 103 23.56 -9.37 -16.03
C VAL A 103 22.24 -10.14 -15.91
N CYS A 104 22.28 -11.47 -15.94
CA CYS A 104 21.09 -12.31 -15.72
C CYS A 104 20.49 -12.11 -14.32
N GLN A 105 21.31 -12.16 -13.26
CA GLN A 105 20.84 -11.93 -11.89
C GLN A 105 20.23 -10.53 -11.73
N ARG A 106 20.89 -9.50 -12.27
CA ARG A 106 20.39 -8.12 -12.22
C ARG A 106 19.04 -7.98 -12.94
N SER A 107 18.89 -8.56 -14.12
CA SER A 107 17.66 -8.46 -14.93
C SER A 107 16.49 -9.23 -14.31
N VAL A 108 16.73 -10.40 -13.72
CA VAL A 108 15.71 -11.14 -12.95
C VAL A 108 15.32 -10.40 -11.67
N ALA A 109 16.29 -9.85 -10.94
CA ALA A 109 15.99 -9.03 -9.76
C ALA A 109 15.18 -7.77 -10.12
N LEU A 110 15.50 -7.12 -11.24
CA LEU A 110 14.76 -5.96 -11.74
C LEU A 110 13.33 -6.33 -12.17
N TYR A 111 13.17 -7.48 -12.84
CA TYR A 111 11.86 -8.04 -13.16
C TYR A 111 11.00 -8.21 -11.90
N PHE A 112 11.55 -8.75 -10.80
CA PHE A 112 10.78 -8.86 -9.56
C PHE A 112 10.46 -7.53 -8.90
N ILE A 113 11.36 -6.54 -8.96
CA ILE A 113 11.09 -5.18 -8.44
C ILE A 113 9.96 -4.50 -9.22
N ASP A 114 9.90 -4.72 -10.54
CA ASP A 114 8.85 -4.21 -11.42
C ASP A 114 7.53 -4.99 -11.24
N LYS A 115 7.56 -6.32 -11.33
CA LYS A 115 6.37 -7.18 -11.46
C LYS A 115 5.75 -7.69 -10.17
N LEU A 116 6.54 -7.98 -9.13
CA LEU A 116 5.94 -8.38 -7.84
C LEU A 116 5.16 -7.23 -7.20
N ALA A 117 5.46 -6.00 -7.62
CA ALA A 117 4.70 -4.81 -7.31
C ALA A 117 3.63 -4.49 -8.37
N CYS A 118 3.23 -5.41 -9.26
CA CYS A 118 2.13 -5.27 -10.22
C CYS A 118 1.13 -6.45 -10.14
N GLU A 119 1.61 -7.67 -9.92
CA GLU A 119 0.79 -8.90 -10.09
C GLU A 119 -0.07 -9.29 -8.87
N LEU A 120 0.07 -8.57 -7.76
CA LEU A 120 -0.77 -8.75 -6.56
C LEU A 120 -2.24 -8.33 -6.76
N VAL A 121 -2.57 -7.62 -7.84
CA VAL A 121 -3.91 -7.09 -8.12
C VAL A 121 -4.71 -7.97 -9.08
N THR A 122 -4.07 -8.88 -9.82
CA THR A 122 -4.69 -9.51 -11.02
C THR A 122 -5.05 -10.99 -10.92
N ARG A 123 -4.67 -11.74 -9.87
CA ARG A 123 -5.02 -13.17 -9.79
C ARG A 123 -5.38 -13.64 -8.37
N GLU A 124 -6.68 -13.82 -8.13
CA GLU A 124 -7.21 -14.49 -6.93
C GLU A 124 -7.26 -16.03 -7.05
N LYS A 125 -6.82 -16.64 -8.17
CA LYS A 125 -6.90 -18.09 -8.33
C LYS A 125 -5.68 -18.61 -9.08
N ARG A 126 -5.01 -19.63 -8.51
CA ARG A 126 -4.24 -20.60 -9.30
C ARG A 126 -5.19 -21.08 -10.39
N GLN A 127 -4.90 -20.75 -11.64
CA GLN A 127 -5.52 -21.47 -12.76
C GLN A 127 -4.72 -22.77 -12.88
N ASP A 128 -5.40 -23.91 -12.74
CA ASP A 128 -4.81 -25.21 -13.06
C ASP A 128 -4.25 -25.14 -14.49
N GLY A 129 -2.93 -25.27 -14.64
CA GLY A 129 -2.23 -25.17 -15.94
C GLY A 129 -1.03 -24.21 -16.03
N GLU A 130 -0.73 -23.43 -14.99
CA GLU A 130 0.46 -22.56 -14.98
C GLU A 130 1.75 -23.37 -14.70
N GLU A 131 2.60 -23.56 -15.72
CA GLU A 131 3.80 -24.43 -15.63
C GLU A 131 4.95 -23.85 -14.79
N PHE A 132 5.10 -22.52 -14.73
CA PHE A 132 6.29 -21.86 -14.16
C PHE A 132 5.92 -20.95 -12.99
N VAL A 133 5.59 -21.53 -11.84
CA VAL A 133 5.19 -20.79 -10.64
C VAL A 133 6.33 -20.70 -9.63
N VAL A 134 6.64 -19.49 -9.17
CA VAL A 134 7.63 -19.24 -8.11
C VAL A 134 6.89 -18.94 -6.81
N GLU A 135 7.15 -19.75 -5.78
CA GLU A 135 6.64 -19.53 -4.43
C GLU A 135 7.64 -18.71 -3.61
N PHE A 136 7.16 -17.56 -3.12
CA PHE A 136 7.90 -16.68 -2.23
C PHE A 136 7.36 -16.86 -0.82
N ASP A 137 8.26 -17.11 0.14
CA ASP A 137 7.95 -17.11 1.56
C ASP A 137 9.15 -16.56 2.35
N PHE A 138 9.07 -15.30 2.76
CA PHE A 138 10.15 -14.65 3.52
C PHE A 138 9.63 -13.54 4.43
N LEU A 139 10.41 -13.18 5.44
CA LEU A 139 10.14 -12.02 6.28
C LEU A 139 10.73 -10.76 5.65
N GLY A 140 9.86 -9.82 5.29
CA GLY A 140 10.24 -8.54 4.72
C GLY A 140 10.59 -7.49 5.77
N LYS A 141 10.39 -6.22 5.40
CA LYS A 141 10.59 -5.10 6.31
C LYS A 141 9.67 -5.22 7.53
N ASP A 142 10.19 -4.86 8.71
CA ASP A 142 9.46 -4.89 9.98
C ASP A 142 8.98 -6.32 10.35
N SER A 143 9.65 -7.35 9.81
CA SER A 143 9.34 -8.77 9.98
C SER A 143 7.93 -9.17 9.50
N VAL A 144 7.36 -8.42 8.55
CA VAL A 144 6.08 -8.77 7.93
C VAL A 144 6.31 -9.88 6.91
N ARG A 145 5.60 -11.00 7.06
CA ARG A 145 5.69 -12.15 6.14
C ARG A 145 5.17 -11.75 4.76
N TYR A 146 5.95 -12.08 3.74
CA TYR A 146 5.54 -12.02 2.35
C TYR A 146 5.38 -13.46 1.87
N THR A 147 4.15 -13.84 1.54
CA THR A 147 3.83 -15.14 0.96
C THR A 147 3.09 -14.89 -0.35
N ASN A 148 3.62 -15.40 -1.45
CA ASN A 148 3.00 -15.23 -2.77
C ASN A 148 3.39 -16.37 -3.71
N ALA A 149 2.48 -16.78 -4.59
CA ALA A 149 2.74 -17.75 -5.64
C ALA A 149 2.54 -17.06 -6.99
N VAL A 150 3.63 -16.83 -7.71
CA VAL A 150 3.65 -15.95 -8.87
C VAL A 150 4.03 -16.74 -10.12
N PRO A 151 3.15 -16.84 -11.12
CA PRO A 151 3.51 -17.32 -12.44
C PRO A 151 4.54 -16.38 -13.06
N VAL A 152 5.70 -16.92 -13.47
CA VAL A 152 6.78 -16.14 -14.08
C VAL A 152 7.04 -16.61 -15.49
N GLU A 153 7.76 -15.80 -16.26
CA GLU A 153 8.20 -16.22 -17.58
C GLU A 153 9.15 -17.43 -17.49
N LYS A 154 9.02 -18.38 -18.44
CA LYS A 154 9.86 -19.59 -18.53
C LYS A 154 11.36 -19.32 -18.40
N ARG A 155 11.83 -18.19 -18.96
CA ARG A 155 13.25 -17.79 -18.88
C ARG A 155 13.65 -17.34 -17.49
N VAL A 156 12.77 -16.63 -16.78
CA VAL A 156 12.98 -16.25 -15.38
C VAL A 156 13.06 -17.50 -14.51
N PHE A 157 12.12 -18.44 -14.66
CA PHE A 157 12.10 -19.69 -13.92
C PHE A 157 13.41 -20.49 -14.10
N LYS A 158 13.83 -20.73 -15.34
CA LYS A 158 15.10 -21.42 -15.64
C LYS A 158 16.33 -20.72 -15.09
N ASN A 159 16.35 -19.38 -15.12
CA ASN A 159 17.44 -18.62 -14.53
C ASN A 159 17.46 -18.77 -12.99
N LEU A 160 16.30 -18.86 -12.34
CA LEU A 160 16.24 -19.12 -10.90
C LEU A 160 16.77 -20.50 -10.54
N GLU A 161 16.43 -21.55 -11.32
CA GLU A 161 17.01 -22.88 -11.17
C GLU A 161 18.54 -22.81 -11.21
N LEU A 162 19.09 -22.16 -12.25
CA LEU A 162 20.53 -21.93 -12.40
C LEU A 162 21.12 -21.12 -11.23
N PHE A 163 20.41 -20.13 -10.70
CA PHE A 163 20.91 -19.33 -9.58
C PHE A 163 20.93 -20.10 -8.26
N MET A 164 20.17 -21.19 -8.15
CA MET A 164 20.12 -22.08 -6.99
C MET A 164 21.06 -23.29 -7.11
N GLU A 165 21.59 -23.58 -8.31
CA GLU A 165 22.55 -24.67 -8.50
C GLU A 165 23.78 -24.52 -7.59
N ASN A 166 24.14 -25.62 -6.92
CA ASN A 166 25.27 -25.71 -6.00
C ASN A 166 25.24 -24.71 -4.82
N LYS A 167 24.04 -24.26 -4.41
CA LYS A 167 23.86 -23.40 -3.24
C LYS A 167 23.15 -24.12 -2.11
N ALA A 168 23.55 -23.81 -0.88
CA ALA A 168 22.83 -24.22 0.31
C ALA A 168 21.64 -23.27 0.58
N PRO A 169 20.63 -23.67 1.38
CA PRO A 169 19.46 -22.83 1.66
C PRO A 169 19.77 -21.46 2.28
N GLN A 170 20.90 -21.33 2.97
CA GLN A 170 21.35 -20.07 3.57
C GLN A 170 22.10 -19.14 2.61
N ASP A 171 22.48 -19.63 1.42
CA ASP A 171 23.25 -18.84 0.46
C ASP A 171 22.36 -17.84 -0.28
N ASN A 172 22.95 -16.71 -0.66
CA ASN A 172 22.22 -15.68 -1.38
C ASN A 172 21.81 -16.15 -2.78
N LEU A 173 20.52 -16.05 -3.10
CA LEU A 173 19.99 -16.31 -4.44
C LEU A 173 20.69 -15.46 -5.50
N PHE A 174 20.84 -14.15 -5.25
CA PHE A 174 21.53 -13.20 -6.13
C PHE A 174 22.94 -12.88 -5.61
N ASP A 175 23.83 -13.88 -5.58
CA ASP A 175 25.17 -13.79 -4.99
C ASP A 175 26.14 -12.82 -5.70
N LYS A 176 25.85 -12.44 -6.96
CA LYS A 176 26.66 -11.45 -7.70
C LYS A 176 26.03 -10.07 -7.77
N LEU A 177 24.93 -9.84 -7.05
CA LEU A 177 24.19 -8.59 -7.06
C LEU A 177 24.21 -7.92 -5.68
N SER A 178 24.36 -6.60 -5.67
CA SER A 178 24.09 -5.77 -4.49
C SER A 178 23.17 -4.61 -4.84
N THR A 179 22.52 -4.04 -3.83
CA THR A 179 21.67 -2.85 -3.98
C THR A 179 22.43 -1.66 -4.58
N SER A 180 23.71 -1.50 -4.24
CA SER A 180 24.57 -0.46 -4.81
C SER A 180 24.78 -0.67 -6.32
N THR A 181 25.13 -1.89 -6.73
CA THR A 181 25.33 -2.21 -8.14
C THR A 181 24.06 -2.09 -8.98
N LEU A 182 22.91 -2.48 -8.42
CA LEU A 182 21.61 -2.33 -9.06
C LEU A 182 21.24 -0.86 -9.26
N ASN A 183 21.32 -0.04 -8.20
CA ASN A 183 20.99 1.38 -8.32
C ASN A 183 21.96 2.14 -9.23
N LYS A 184 23.24 1.74 -9.27
CA LYS A 184 24.21 2.30 -10.24
C LYS A 184 23.82 1.96 -11.68
N HIS A 185 23.30 0.76 -11.95
CA HIS A 185 22.77 0.42 -13.26
C HIS A 185 21.51 1.21 -13.58
N LEU A 186 20.54 1.27 -12.67
CA LEU A 186 19.30 2.01 -12.84
C LEU A 186 19.54 3.51 -13.13
N ASN A 187 20.44 4.14 -12.40
CA ASN A 187 20.79 5.54 -12.61
C ASN A 187 21.40 5.81 -14.00
N LYS A 188 22.07 4.82 -14.61
CA LYS A 188 22.54 4.92 -16.00
C LYS A 188 21.39 4.85 -17.02
N LEU A 189 20.29 4.18 -16.69
CA LEU A 189 19.10 4.10 -17.54
C LEU A 189 18.28 5.38 -17.46
N MET A 190 18.18 5.99 -16.28
CA MET A 190 17.50 7.26 -16.07
C MET A 190 18.08 7.96 -14.84
N ASP A 191 18.44 9.24 -14.98
CA ASP A 191 18.99 10.00 -13.87
C ASP A 191 17.99 10.11 -12.69
N GLY A 192 18.48 9.84 -11.48
CA GLY A 192 17.70 9.72 -10.26
C GLY A 192 16.94 8.39 -10.09
N LEU A 193 17.01 7.46 -11.05
CA LEU A 193 16.32 6.18 -10.93
C LEU A 193 16.96 5.27 -9.87
N THR A 194 16.11 4.73 -9.00
CA THR A 194 16.50 3.72 -8.00
C THR A 194 15.41 2.66 -7.90
N ALA A 195 15.71 1.52 -7.27
CA ALA A 195 14.72 0.47 -7.05
C ALA A 195 13.46 0.95 -6.30
N LYS A 196 13.60 1.98 -5.45
CA LYS A 196 12.46 2.56 -4.71
C LYS A 196 11.48 3.31 -5.60
N VAL A 197 11.95 3.85 -6.73
CA VAL A 197 11.10 4.61 -7.67
C VAL A 197 10.06 3.69 -8.30
N PHE A 198 10.38 2.43 -8.59
CA PHE A 198 9.44 1.45 -9.13
C PHE A 198 8.23 1.26 -8.20
N ARG A 199 8.45 1.20 -6.87
CA ARG A 199 7.33 1.11 -5.91
C ARG A 199 6.44 2.34 -5.95
N THR A 200 7.01 3.55 -6.09
CA THR A 200 6.23 4.79 -6.20
C THR A 200 5.48 4.82 -7.52
N TYR A 201 6.13 4.48 -8.63
CA TYR A 201 5.52 4.41 -9.96
C TYR A 201 4.36 3.42 -9.98
N ASN A 202 4.57 2.15 -9.61
CA ASN A 202 3.51 1.13 -9.64
C ASN A 202 2.35 1.47 -8.72
N ALA A 203 2.62 2.00 -7.52
CA ALA A 203 1.56 2.41 -6.59
C ALA A 203 0.72 3.58 -7.14
N SER A 204 1.38 4.59 -7.72
CA SER A 204 0.69 5.74 -8.32
C SER A 204 -0.10 5.35 -9.56
N GLU A 205 0.49 4.54 -10.44
CA GLU A 205 -0.16 4.09 -11.67
C GLU A 205 -1.37 3.19 -11.36
N THR A 206 -1.22 2.23 -10.45
CA THR A 206 -2.34 1.37 -10.01
C THR A 206 -3.46 2.21 -9.41
N LEU A 207 -3.15 3.22 -8.59
CA LEU A 207 -4.19 4.08 -8.03
C LEU A 207 -4.95 4.81 -9.14
N GLN A 208 -4.24 5.36 -10.11
CA GLN A 208 -4.83 6.08 -11.23
C GLN A 208 -5.73 5.15 -12.06
N GLU A 209 -5.22 4.01 -12.50
CA GLU A 209 -5.98 3.02 -13.30
C GLU A 209 -7.22 2.52 -12.56
N GLN A 210 -7.09 2.23 -11.25
CA GLN A 210 -8.22 1.76 -10.46
C GLN A 210 -9.26 2.86 -10.22
N LEU A 211 -8.85 4.12 -10.07
CA LEU A 211 -9.80 5.23 -9.98
C LEU A 211 -10.54 5.46 -11.29
N GLU A 212 -9.85 5.35 -12.43
CA GLU A 212 -10.45 5.43 -13.77
C GLU A 212 -11.44 4.28 -14.02
N LEU A 213 -11.14 3.07 -13.53
CA LEU A 213 -12.00 1.89 -13.67
C LEU A 213 -13.21 1.89 -12.72
N LEU A 214 -13.03 2.33 -11.48
CA LEU A 214 -14.03 2.17 -10.41
C LEU A 214 -14.91 3.39 -10.18
N THR A 215 -14.64 4.53 -10.83
CA THR A 215 -15.35 5.79 -10.57
C THR A 215 -16.16 6.23 -11.79
N GLU A 216 -17.47 6.43 -11.61
CA GLU A 216 -18.37 6.98 -12.62
C GLU A 216 -18.83 8.41 -12.23
N ALA A 217 -19.21 9.21 -13.22
CA ALA A 217 -19.49 10.64 -13.02
C ALA A 217 -20.72 10.89 -12.12
N ASP A 218 -21.75 10.05 -12.27
CA ASP A 218 -23.06 10.11 -11.61
C ASP A 218 -23.08 9.47 -10.21
N MET A 219 -21.98 8.85 -9.78
CA MET A 219 -21.84 8.33 -8.42
C MET A 219 -22.02 9.42 -7.36
N SER A 220 -22.74 9.07 -6.30
CA SER A 220 -22.85 9.85 -5.06
C SER A 220 -21.49 9.99 -4.36
N LEU A 221 -21.39 10.94 -3.43
CA LEU A 221 -20.17 11.13 -2.63
C LEU A 221 -19.77 9.87 -1.84
N PRO A 222 -20.70 9.13 -1.19
CA PRO A 222 -20.35 7.88 -0.52
C PRO A 222 -19.88 6.76 -1.46
N GLU A 223 -20.47 6.63 -2.65
CA GLU A 223 -20.01 5.68 -3.67
C GLU A 223 -18.61 6.03 -4.18
N LYS A 224 -18.33 7.31 -4.43
CA LYS A 224 -16.98 7.78 -4.80
C LYS A 224 -15.95 7.49 -3.71
N LEU A 225 -16.31 7.68 -2.44
CA LEU A 225 -15.45 7.33 -1.31
C LEU A 225 -15.18 5.81 -1.24
N LEU A 226 -16.19 5.00 -1.51
CA LEU A 226 -16.04 3.55 -1.59
C LEU A 226 -15.13 3.12 -2.74
N ALA A 227 -15.32 3.67 -3.94
CA ALA A 227 -14.47 3.45 -5.10
C ALA A 227 -13.01 3.83 -4.80
N TYR A 228 -12.79 5.00 -4.19
CA TYR A 228 -11.47 5.45 -3.73
C TYR A 228 -10.83 4.46 -2.75
N ASN A 229 -11.59 3.99 -1.75
CA ASN A 229 -11.08 3.04 -0.77
C ASN A 229 -10.74 1.68 -1.39
N ARG A 230 -11.50 1.23 -2.39
CA ARG A 230 -11.21 0.01 -3.16
C ARG A 230 -9.94 0.18 -4.01
N ALA A 231 -9.80 1.29 -4.72
CA ALA A 231 -8.58 1.62 -5.47
C ALA A 231 -7.35 1.68 -4.55
N ASN A 232 -7.46 2.36 -3.41
CA ASN A 232 -6.38 2.44 -2.43
C ASN A 232 -6.08 1.07 -1.77
N ARG A 233 -7.08 0.20 -1.59
CA ARG A 233 -6.88 -1.18 -1.13
C ARG A 233 -6.05 -1.98 -2.12
N ALA A 234 -6.31 -1.87 -3.42
CA ALA A 234 -5.49 -2.52 -4.45
C ALA A 234 -4.01 -2.12 -4.34
N VAL A 235 -3.73 -0.82 -4.15
CA VAL A 235 -2.36 -0.31 -3.92
C VAL A 235 -1.75 -0.84 -2.62
N ALA A 236 -2.53 -0.97 -1.55
CA ALA A 236 -2.06 -1.51 -0.28
C ALA A 236 -1.67 -2.99 -0.39
N VAL A 237 -2.51 -3.78 -1.08
CA VAL A 237 -2.24 -5.20 -1.39
C VAL A 237 -0.96 -5.30 -2.22
N LEU A 238 -0.84 -4.50 -3.27
CA LEU A 238 0.34 -4.40 -4.13
C LEU A 238 1.65 -4.14 -3.36
N CYS A 239 1.58 -3.26 -2.36
CA CYS A 239 2.73 -2.89 -1.54
C CYS A 239 2.98 -3.85 -0.36
N ASN A 240 2.22 -4.94 -0.24
CA ASN A 240 2.17 -5.83 0.91
C ASN A 240 2.00 -5.07 2.25
N HIS A 241 1.16 -4.02 2.25
CA HIS A 241 0.84 -3.27 3.47
C HIS A 241 -0.21 -4.05 4.27
N GLN A 242 0.26 -4.83 5.24
CA GLN A 242 -0.59 -5.63 6.12
C GLN A 242 -0.81 -4.93 7.45
N ARG A 243 -1.97 -5.20 8.07
CA ARG A 243 -2.31 -4.74 9.42
C ARG A 243 -2.79 -5.92 10.23
N ALA A 244 -2.31 -6.04 11.47
CA ALA A 244 -2.84 -7.02 12.42
C ALA A 244 -4.32 -6.74 12.71
N ILE A 245 -5.11 -7.81 12.76
CA ILE A 245 -6.53 -7.73 13.09
C ILE A 245 -6.67 -7.13 14.51
N PRO A 246 -7.42 -6.03 14.68
CA PRO A 246 -7.65 -5.46 16.00
C PRO A 246 -8.33 -6.47 16.93
N LYS A 247 -8.01 -6.47 18.22
CA LYS A 247 -8.58 -7.40 19.20
C LYS A 247 -10.12 -7.40 19.28
N ASN A 248 -10.75 -6.30 18.87
CA ASN A 248 -12.21 -6.13 18.93
C ASN A 248 -12.87 -6.25 17.55
N PHE A 249 -12.18 -6.80 16.54
CA PHE A 249 -12.67 -6.87 15.17
C PHE A 249 -13.98 -7.64 15.05
N ASP A 250 -14.05 -8.85 15.61
CA ASP A 250 -15.25 -9.70 15.49
C ASP A 250 -16.49 -9.01 16.06
N LYS A 251 -16.35 -8.40 17.24
CA LYS A 251 -17.42 -7.62 17.88
C LYS A 251 -17.81 -6.39 17.06
N GLN A 252 -16.86 -5.74 16.38
CA GLN A 252 -17.17 -4.61 15.49
C GLN A 252 -17.95 -5.06 14.26
N MET A 253 -17.56 -6.19 13.66
CA MET A 253 -18.25 -6.78 12.51
C MET A 253 -19.66 -7.24 12.87
N GLU A 254 -19.84 -7.94 13.99
CA GLU A 254 -21.15 -8.36 14.51
C GLU A 254 -22.08 -7.16 14.73
N ASN A 255 -21.58 -6.08 15.35
CA ASN A 255 -22.35 -4.86 15.56
C ASN A 255 -22.77 -4.18 14.24
N LEU A 256 -21.93 -4.26 13.20
CA LEU A 256 -22.27 -3.76 11.86
C LEU A 256 -23.32 -4.63 11.19
N GLU A 257 -23.17 -5.96 11.26
CA GLU A 257 -24.14 -6.93 10.73
C GLU A 257 -25.52 -6.75 11.37
N ASN A 258 -25.58 -6.61 12.69
CA ASN A 258 -26.83 -6.35 13.43
C ASN A 258 -27.49 -5.03 12.99
N LYS A 259 -26.71 -3.98 12.72
CA LYS A 259 -27.23 -2.71 12.19
C LYS A 259 -27.75 -2.85 10.76
N ILE A 260 -27.08 -3.64 9.92
CA ILE A 260 -27.50 -3.91 8.55
C ILE A 260 -28.80 -4.70 8.55
N GLU A 261 -28.90 -5.74 9.37
CA GLU A 261 -30.10 -6.56 9.48
C GLU A 261 -31.29 -5.76 10.01
N GLY A 262 -31.09 -4.94 11.05
CA GLY A 262 -32.11 -4.02 11.54
C GLY A 262 -32.61 -3.03 10.47
N LYS A 263 -31.71 -2.50 9.63
CA LYS A 263 -32.10 -1.65 8.50
C LYS A 263 -32.89 -2.41 7.44
N LYS A 264 -32.47 -3.62 7.06
CA LYS A 264 -33.17 -4.48 6.09
C LYS A 264 -34.58 -4.80 6.56
N GLU A 265 -34.74 -5.13 7.83
CA GLU A 265 -36.06 -5.39 8.41
C GLU A 265 -36.95 -4.15 8.38
N CYS A 266 -36.41 -2.97 8.69
CA CYS A 266 -37.14 -1.71 8.62
C CYS A 266 -37.60 -1.37 7.18
N ILE A 267 -36.76 -1.66 6.18
CA ILE A 267 -37.11 -1.56 4.75
C ILE A 267 -38.22 -2.54 4.40
N ARG A 268 -38.13 -3.81 4.85
CA ARG A 268 -39.13 -4.85 4.61
C ARG A 268 -40.50 -4.44 5.17
N GLN A 269 -40.53 -3.94 6.41
CA GLN A 269 -41.75 -3.45 7.04
C GLN A 269 -42.35 -2.25 6.29
N CYS A 270 -41.52 -1.26 5.90
CA CYS A 270 -42.00 -0.14 5.08
C CYS A 270 -42.58 -0.60 3.72
N LYS A 271 -41.98 -1.60 3.06
CA LYS A 271 -42.51 -2.18 1.81
C LYS A 271 -43.86 -2.85 2.03
N MET A 272 -44.04 -3.58 3.14
CA MET A 272 -45.32 -4.19 3.51
C MET A 272 -46.41 -3.15 3.77
N GLU A 273 -46.11 -2.10 4.54
CA GLU A 273 -47.05 -0.99 4.80
C GLU A 273 -47.47 -0.29 3.49
N ILE A 274 -46.52 -0.04 2.57
CA ILE A 274 -46.82 0.54 1.26
C ILE A 274 -47.76 -0.35 0.46
N LYS A 275 -47.60 -1.69 0.50
CA LYS A 275 -48.48 -2.64 -0.17
C LYS A 275 -49.91 -2.56 0.38
N GLN A 276 -50.06 -2.51 1.71
CA GLN A 276 -51.37 -2.38 2.37
C GLN A 276 -52.03 -1.04 2.05
N LEU A 277 -51.28 0.08 2.15
CA LEU A 277 -51.78 1.42 1.83
C LEU A 277 -52.15 1.56 0.35
N LYS A 278 -51.45 0.88 -0.56
CA LYS A 278 -51.79 0.84 -1.98
C LYS A 278 -53.11 0.11 -2.21
N SER A 279 -53.37 -0.98 -1.49
CA SER A 279 -54.66 -1.68 -1.52
C SER A 279 -55.80 -0.80 -0.98
N ALA A 280 -55.59 -0.15 0.17
CA ALA A 280 -56.58 0.73 0.78
C ALA A 280 -56.92 1.93 -0.12
N TYR A 281 -55.90 2.55 -0.73
CA TYR A 281 -56.10 3.64 -1.69
C TYR A 281 -56.89 3.20 -2.93
N ASN A 282 -56.64 1.98 -3.44
CA ASN A 282 -57.39 1.45 -4.58
C ASN A 282 -58.88 1.27 -4.26
N SER A 283 -59.22 0.94 -3.01
CA SER A 283 -60.61 0.79 -2.56
C SER A 283 -61.30 2.12 -2.23
N SER A 284 -60.61 3.07 -1.59
CA SER A 284 -61.22 4.32 -1.10
C SER A 284 -61.11 5.50 -2.07
N ARG A 285 -60.05 5.54 -2.89
CA ARG A 285 -59.62 6.65 -3.77
C ARG A 285 -59.59 8.03 -3.11
N THR A 286 -59.43 8.11 -1.80
CA THR A 286 -59.45 9.40 -1.08
C THR A 286 -58.13 10.16 -1.21
N LYS A 287 -58.22 11.50 -1.11
CA LYS A 287 -57.06 12.40 -1.15
C LYS A 287 -56.12 12.20 0.07
N LYS A 288 -56.68 11.80 1.22
CA LYS A 288 -55.93 11.49 2.45
C LYS A 288 -55.09 10.22 2.29
N ASP A 289 -55.65 9.15 1.72
CA ASP A 289 -54.91 7.89 1.53
C ASP A 289 -53.79 8.03 0.49
N LYS A 290 -54.00 8.84 -0.55
CA LYS A 290 -52.94 9.20 -1.51
C LYS A 290 -51.77 9.92 -0.82
N GLN A 291 -52.05 10.93 0.01
CA GLN A 291 -51.01 11.66 0.75
C GLN A 291 -50.24 10.75 1.72
N LEU A 292 -50.92 9.81 2.38
CA LEU A 292 -50.30 8.88 3.30
C LEU A 292 -49.38 7.88 2.57
N LEU A 293 -49.84 7.37 1.42
CA LEU A 293 -49.05 6.49 0.55
C LEU A 293 -47.78 7.21 0.04
N ASP A 294 -47.90 8.45 -0.45
CA ASP A 294 -46.77 9.23 -0.96
C ASP A 294 -45.77 9.56 0.16
N ARG A 295 -46.23 9.86 1.38
CA ARG A 295 -45.36 10.08 2.54
C ARG A 295 -44.56 8.82 2.89
N ARG A 296 -45.19 7.63 2.85
CA ARG A 296 -44.51 6.36 3.13
C ARG A 296 -43.55 5.95 2.02
N LYS A 297 -43.88 6.19 0.74
CA LYS A 297 -42.93 6.01 -0.38
C LYS A 297 -41.69 6.89 -0.25
N ARG A 298 -41.85 8.17 0.13
CA ARG A 298 -40.70 9.06 0.41
C ARG A 298 -39.85 8.57 1.58
N ARG A 299 -40.47 7.98 2.61
CA ARG A 299 -39.74 7.36 3.74
C ARG A 299 -38.94 6.14 3.28
N LEU A 300 -39.53 5.27 2.44
CA LEU A 300 -38.84 4.11 1.88
C LEU A 300 -37.63 4.55 1.03
N GLN A 301 -37.81 5.55 0.15
CA GLN A 301 -36.73 6.08 -0.67
C GLN A 301 -35.54 6.60 0.17
N LYS A 302 -35.82 7.28 1.30
CA LYS A 302 -34.80 7.71 2.27
C LYS A 302 -34.12 6.56 3.02
N LEU A 303 -34.77 5.40 3.15
CA LEU A 303 -34.21 4.22 3.82
C LEU A 303 -33.38 3.35 2.86
N GLU A 304 -33.70 3.37 1.56
CA GLU A 304 -32.99 2.61 0.53
C GLU A 304 -31.69 3.31 0.09
N LEU A 305 -31.68 4.65 -0.01
CA LEU A 305 -30.49 5.46 -0.32
C LEU A 305 -29.24 5.08 0.54
N PRO A 306 -29.34 4.97 1.88
CA PRO A 306 -28.19 4.58 2.73
C PRO A 306 -27.89 3.08 2.75
N ALA A 307 -28.75 2.22 2.20
CA ALA A 307 -28.58 0.77 2.22
C ALA A 307 -27.74 0.30 1.02
N GLU A 308 -27.87 0.95 -0.13
CA GLU A 308 -26.99 0.76 -1.30
C GLU A 308 -25.55 1.22 -0.97
N GLU A 309 -25.42 2.37 -0.29
CA GLU A 309 -24.13 2.90 0.20
C GLU A 309 -23.47 1.98 1.25
N ALA A 310 -24.25 1.34 2.13
CA ALA A 310 -23.75 0.44 3.17
C ALA A 310 -23.43 -0.98 2.65
N GLY A 311 -24.20 -1.48 1.69
CA GLY A 311 -23.96 -2.79 1.05
C GLY A 311 -22.65 -2.83 0.26
N GLY A 312 -22.28 -1.70 -0.37
CA GLY A 312 -20.99 -1.56 -1.03
C GLY A 312 -19.81 -1.50 -0.05
N ALA A 313 -20.00 -0.88 1.12
CA ALA A 313 -18.97 -0.72 2.16
C ALA A 313 -18.74 -1.99 3.00
N SER A 314 -19.78 -2.80 3.27
CA SER A 314 -19.64 -3.99 4.11
C SER A 314 -19.01 -5.17 3.37
N TYR A 315 -19.26 -5.33 2.07
CA TYR A 315 -18.70 -6.43 1.28
C TYR A 315 -17.19 -6.26 1.00
N GLY A 316 -16.69 -5.03 0.96
CA GLY A 316 -15.28 -4.75 0.62
C GLY A 316 -14.29 -4.66 1.79
N GLN A 317 -14.77 -4.63 3.04
CA GLN A 317 -13.91 -4.41 4.21
C GLN A 317 -13.70 -5.64 5.10
N GLY A 318 -14.60 -6.64 5.08
CA GLY A 318 -14.62 -7.69 6.10
C GLY A 318 -14.23 -9.11 5.67
N ARG A 319 -14.62 -9.56 4.46
CA ARG A 319 -14.54 -11.00 4.13
C ARG A 319 -13.26 -11.45 3.43
N GLU A 320 -12.58 -10.58 2.70
CA GLU A 320 -11.37 -10.95 1.95
C GLU A 320 -10.06 -10.74 2.73
N GLN A 321 -10.12 -10.20 3.96
CA GLN A 321 -9.00 -10.31 4.89
C GLN A 321 -8.89 -11.72 5.48
N ALA A 322 -9.87 -12.60 5.22
CA ALA A 322 -9.86 -13.99 5.63
C ALA A 322 -9.20 -14.89 4.56
N GLY A 323 -7.92 -14.63 4.25
CA GLY A 323 -7.03 -15.74 3.92
C GLY A 323 -6.80 -16.53 5.21
N ARG A 324 -7.69 -17.49 5.52
CA ARG A 324 -7.48 -18.40 6.66
C ARG A 324 -6.18 -19.18 6.41
N PRO A 325 -5.18 -19.11 7.30
CA PRO A 325 -4.13 -20.10 7.33
C PRO A 325 -4.69 -21.32 8.08
N GLY A 326 -4.92 -22.41 7.35
CA GLY A 326 -5.33 -23.69 7.93
C GLY A 326 -6.66 -24.18 7.40
N ASP A 327 -6.58 -24.94 6.31
CA ASP A 327 -7.40 -26.13 6.05
C ASP A 327 -6.75 -26.86 4.86
N LEU A 328 -5.58 -27.46 5.12
CA LEU A 328 -4.99 -28.55 4.34
C LEU A 328 -4.15 -29.38 5.33
N GLN A 329 -4.86 -30.05 6.22
CA GLN A 329 -4.39 -31.31 6.79
C GLN A 329 -4.72 -32.41 5.79
N ALA A 330 -3.69 -32.98 5.17
CA ALA A 330 -3.52 -34.39 4.84
C ALA A 330 -2.09 -34.59 4.33
#